data_AF-A0ABD3RSN1-F1
#
_entry.id   AF-A0ABD3RSN1-F1
#
_cell.length_a   1.000
_cell.length_b   1.000
_cell.length_c   1.000
_cell.angle_alpha   90.00
_cell.angle_beta   90.00
_cell.angle_gamma   90.00
#
_symmetry.space_group_name_H-M   'P 1'
#
loop_
_entity.id
_entity.type
_entity.pdbx_description
1 polymer ?
#
loop_
_entity_poly.entity_id
_entity_poly.type
_entity_poly.pdbx_seq_one_letter_code
_entity_poly.pdbx_strand_id
1 'polypeptide(L)'
;MIGPILIIKTAWGDKSLDYDFRSPSSGLFLPPHDAIEAANDAGHYYRLIIAYAREVLSDPGRVCPAYDPNVGHVISVFVWFQGWNDMADSKYYPPSSGGTTKSGVRDYARYTDLLASFISDVRNDLNAPDMPFVIGVMGVDGDRTNNDNELAFREAEAAPANLPEFVGNVVAVRTAPFWDDRLGAIDEKKGRVAALARMLERRDPNGPNADGHMTVEDQRRYVADYESELISPEEEALLERGASAPGYHYLGAAKIFAQIGEAFAEALLQMTRASVDQRGRMHSRGLPARRDPPDVLTLNQLRSMNVIDTSKGL
;
A
#
# COMPACT_ATOMS: atom_id res chain seq x y z
N MET A 1 -13.23 -15.48 -25.35
CA MET A 1 -13.94 -14.27 -24.85
C MET A 1 -13.37 -13.97 -23.49
N ILE A 2 -13.20 -12.69 -23.15
CA ILE A 2 -12.74 -12.33 -21.81
C ILE A 2 -13.96 -12.24 -20.90
N GLY A 3 -13.92 -12.96 -19.78
CA GLY A 3 -14.94 -12.88 -18.74
C GLY A 3 -14.90 -11.53 -18.00
N PRO A 4 -15.95 -11.21 -17.24
CA PRO A 4 -15.97 -9.99 -16.40
C PRO A 4 -14.86 -10.02 -15.33
N ILE A 5 -14.40 -8.84 -14.90
CA ILE A 5 -13.48 -8.70 -13.76
C ILE A 5 -14.27 -8.32 -12.51
N LEU A 6 -14.05 -9.08 -11.44
CA LEU A 6 -14.54 -8.78 -10.10
C LEU A 6 -13.36 -8.34 -9.23
N ILE A 7 -13.47 -7.15 -8.63
CA ILE A 7 -12.50 -6.69 -7.62
C ILE A 7 -13.11 -6.89 -6.24
N ILE A 8 -12.41 -7.63 -5.39
CA ILE A 8 -12.77 -7.82 -3.98
C ILE A 8 -11.90 -6.89 -3.15
N LYS A 9 -12.50 -5.81 -2.63
CA LYS A 9 -11.77 -4.83 -1.81
C LYS A 9 -11.74 -5.29 -0.35
N THR A 10 -10.54 -5.56 0.15
CA THR A 10 -10.27 -5.88 1.58
C THR A 10 -9.18 -4.97 2.13
N ALA A 11 -9.37 -3.66 2.00
CA ALA A 11 -8.41 -2.65 2.44
C ALA A 11 -9.06 -1.74 3.50
N TRP A 12 -8.39 -1.63 4.65
CA TRP A 12 -8.81 -0.83 5.80
C TRP A 12 -7.70 0.15 6.19
N GLY A 13 -8.09 1.35 6.61
CA GLY A 13 -7.15 2.34 7.10
C GLY A 13 -6.65 2.01 8.51
N ASP A 14 -5.47 2.54 8.82
CA ASP A 14 -4.85 2.47 10.15
C ASP A 14 -4.58 1.04 10.64
N LYS A 15 -3.94 0.22 9.80
CA LYS A 15 -3.63 -1.19 10.06
C LYS A 15 -2.18 -1.51 9.75
N SER A 16 -1.58 -2.41 10.51
CA SER A 16 -0.19 -2.87 10.34
C SER A 16 -0.12 -4.33 9.87
N LEU A 17 0.97 -4.67 9.18
CA LEU A 17 1.28 -6.06 8.85
C LEU A 17 1.73 -6.84 10.09
N ASP A 18 2.47 -6.21 10.99
CA ASP A 18 2.96 -6.89 12.20
C ASP A 18 1.85 -7.39 13.12
N TYR A 19 0.74 -6.67 13.20
CA TYR A 19 -0.38 -6.98 14.09
C TYR A 19 -1.66 -7.35 13.34
N ASP A 20 -2.26 -6.41 12.60
CA ASP A 20 -3.63 -6.59 12.06
C ASP A 20 -3.72 -7.63 10.96
N PHE A 21 -2.78 -7.58 10.01
CA PHE A 21 -2.69 -8.49 8.88
C PHE A 21 -1.73 -9.66 9.12
N ARG A 22 -1.29 -9.86 10.37
CA ARG A 22 -0.37 -10.94 10.73
C ARG A 22 -0.94 -12.29 10.31
N SER A 23 -0.23 -12.99 9.42
CA SER A 23 -0.66 -14.27 8.90
C SER A 23 -0.31 -15.44 9.85
N PRO A 24 -0.96 -16.61 9.73
CA PRO A 24 -0.71 -17.75 10.61
C PRO A 24 0.75 -18.21 10.68
N SER A 25 1.47 -18.25 9.54
CA SER A 25 2.86 -18.70 9.48
C SER A 25 3.85 -17.66 10.01
N SER A 26 3.40 -16.44 10.31
CA SER A 26 4.23 -15.39 10.94
C SER A 26 4.58 -15.69 12.40
N GLY A 27 4.05 -16.77 12.98
CA GLY A 27 4.26 -17.14 14.37
C GLY A 27 3.53 -16.24 15.37
N LEU A 28 3.73 -16.51 16.66
CA LEU A 28 3.05 -15.79 17.74
C LEU A 28 3.41 -14.30 17.72
N PHE A 29 2.39 -13.45 17.84
CA PHE A 29 2.60 -12.04 18.09
C PHE A 29 3.11 -11.86 19.53
N LEU A 30 4.25 -11.18 19.65
CA LEU A 30 4.84 -10.82 20.94
C LEU A 30 4.69 -9.31 21.12
N PRO A 31 3.71 -8.84 21.92
CA PRO A 31 3.50 -7.42 22.14
C PRO A 31 4.74 -6.79 22.80
N PRO A 32 5.14 -5.58 22.38
CA PRO A 32 6.01 -4.71 23.17
C PRO A 32 5.49 -4.54 24.60
N HIS A 33 6.37 -4.22 25.56
CA HIS A 33 6.01 -4.14 26.98
C HIS A 33 4.89 -3.13 27.30
N ASP A 34 4.69 -2.13 26.43
CA ASP A 34 3.70 -1.06 26.54
C ASP A 34 2.56 -1.16 25.50
N ALA A 35 2.50 -2.25 24.73
CA ALA A 35 1.45 -2.47 23.75
C ALA A 35 0.10 -2.79 24.44
N ILE A 36 -0.97 -2.17 23.93
CA ILE A 36 -2.35 -2.40 24.39
C ILE A 36 -3.02 -3.52 23.57
N GLU A 37 -2.38 -3.92 22.48
CA GLU A 37 -2.78 -4.95 21.55
C GLU A 37 -2.78 -6.33 22.21
N ALA A 38 -3.95 -6.98 22.23
CA ALA A 38 -4.07 -8.33 22.75
C ALA A 38 -3.46 -9.32 21.76
N ALA A 39 -2.56 -10.19 22.24
CA ALA A 39 -1.88 -11.18 21.39
C ALA A 39 -2.86 -12.14 20.67
N ASN A 40 -3.98 -12.46 21.31
CA ASN A 40 -5.00 -13.35 20.74
C ASN A 40 -5.81 -12.72 19.60
N ASP A 41 -5.77 -11.39 19.45
CA ASP A 41 -6.49 -10.71 18.36
C ASP A 41 -5.59 -10.44 17.14
N ALA A 42 -4.28 -10.65 17.24
CA ALA A 42 -3.36 -10.54 16.11
C ALA A 42 -3.85 -11.34 14.90
N GLY A 43 -3.74 -10.75 13.70
CA GLY A 43 -4.23 -11.32 12.45
C GLY A 43 -5.75 -11.21 12.26
N HIS A 44 -6.45 -10.35 13.02
CA HIS A 44 -7.88 -10.13 12.86
C HIS A 44 -8.24 -9.80 11.41
N TYR A 45 -7.55 -8.83 10.83
CA TYR A 45 -7.82 -8.37 9.47
C TYR A 45 -7.33 -9.35 8.41
N TYR A 46 -6.27 -10.12 8.69
CA TYR A 46 -5.92 -11.28 7.84
C TYR A 46 -7.11 -12.24 7.71
N ARG A 47 -7.70 -12.65 8.85
CA ARG A 47 -8.86 -13.55 8.85
C ARG A 47 -10.06 -12.96 8.11
N LEU A 48 -10.28 -11.64 8.22
CA LEU A 48 -11.33 -10.95 7.46
C LEU A 48 -11.08 -10.97 5.94
N ILE A 49 -9.84 -10.77 5.48
CA ILE A 49 -9.48 -10.90 4.06
C ILE A 49 -9.92 -12.26 3.52
N ILE A 50 -9.49 -13.34 4.20
CA ILE A 50 -9.76 -14.70 3.76
C ILE A 50 -11.25 -15.02 3.82
N ALA A 51 -11.92 -14.66 4.91
CA ALA A 51 -13.35 -14.92 5.08
C ALA A 51 -14.19 -14.20 4.02
N TYR A 52 -13.94 -12.91 3.80
CA TYR A 52 -14.71 -12.11 2.84
C TYR A 52 -14.45 -12.55 1.39
N ALA A 53 -13.19 -12.86 1.03
CA ALA A 53 -12.88 -13.42 -0.28
C ALA A 53 -13.61 -14.75 -0.52
N ARG A 54 -13.61 -15.67 0.45
CA ARG A 54 -14.34 -16.94 0.34
C ARG A 54 -15.85 -16.74 0.25
N GLU A 55 -16.41 -15.79 0.99
CA GLU A 55 -17.83 -15.44 0.92
C GLU A 55 -18.21 -14.97 -0.49
N VAL A 56 -17.49 -13.98 -1.02
CA VAL A 56 -17.75 -13.43 -2.36
C VAL A 56 -17.58 -14.50 -3.44
N LEU A 57 -16.55 -15.34 -3.34
CA LEU A 57 -16.27 -16.38 -4.33
C LEU A 57 -17.21 -17.58 -4.24
N SER A 58 -17.95 -17.75 -3.13
CA SER A 58 -18.98 -18.80 -3.00
C SER A 58 -20.22 -18.54 -3.86
N ASP A 59 -20.52 -17.27 -4.16
CA ASP A 59 -21.58 -16.85 -5.07
C ASP A 59 -21.20 -15.55 -5.81
N PRO A 60 -20.32 -15.62 -6.82
CA PRO A 60 -19.88 -14.44 -7.56
C PRO A 60 -21.03 -13.75 -8.32
N GLY A 61 -22.06 -14.51 -8.71
CA GLY A 61 -23.21 -14.01 -9.47
C GLY A 61 -24.01 -12.94 -8.72
N ARG A 62 -23.98 -12.99 -7.38
CA ARG A 62 -24.61 -11.98 -6.51
C ARG A 62 -24.06 -10.57 -6.72
N VAL A 63 -22.75 -10.45 -6.97
CA VAL A 63 -22.05 -9.16 -7.08
C VAL A 63 -21.55 -8.88 -8.49
N CYS A 64 -21.47 -9.89 -9.34
CA CYS A 64 -21.09 -9.79 -10.75
C CYS A 64 -22.18 -10.41 -11.63
N PRO A 65 -23.20 -9.64 -12.06
CA PRO A 65 -24.31 -10.19 -12.85
C PRO A 65 -23.91 -10.79 -14.20
N ALA A 66 -22.72 -10.45 -14.70
CA ALA A 66 -22.15 -11.02 -15.92
C ALA A 66 -21.42 -12.36 -15.69
N TYR A 67 -21.35 -12.85 -14.45
CA TYR A 67 -20.74 -14.13 -14.11
C TYR A 67 -21.51 -15.30 -14.72
N ASP A 68 -20.81 -16.18 -15.43
CA ASP A 68 -21.35 -17.44 -15.94
C ASP A 68 -20.88 -18.60 -15.04
N PRO A 69 -21.77 -19.20 -14.24
CA PRO A 69 -21.41 -20.32 -13.36
C PRO A 69 -20.96 -21.57 -14.14
N ASN A 70 -21.28 -21.69 -15.43
CA ASN A 70 -20.81 -22.80 -16.26
C ASN A 70 -19.34 -22.64 -16.66
N VAL A 71 -18.81 -21.41 -16.65
CA VAL A 71 -17.40 -21.11 -16.93
C VAL A 71 -16.58 -21.10 -15.62
N GLY A 72 -17.17 -20.63 -14.53
CA GLY A 72 -16.50 -20.52 -13.24
C GLY A 72 -15.61 -19.28 -13.14
N HIS A 73 -14.71 -19.26 -12.15
CA HIS A 73 -13.80 -18.14 -11.90
C HIS A 73 -12.39 -18.61 -11.57
N VAL A 74 -11.45 -17.67 -11.63
CA VAL A 74 -10.05 -17.85 -11.26
C VAL A 74 -9.59 -16.63 -10.48
N ILE A 75 -8.82 -16.84 -9.41
CA ILE A 75 -8.19 -15.72 -8.70
C ILE A 75 -6.94 -15.32 -9.49
N SER A 76 -7.01 -14.17 -10.16
CA SER A 76 -6.00 -13.77 -11.15
C SER A 76 -4.79 -13.06 -10.56
N VAL A 77 -4.97 -12.37 -9.43
CA VAL A 77 -3.92 -11.59 -8.76
C VAL A 77 -4.34 -11.24 -7.34
N PHE A 78 -3.37 -11.07 -6.45
CA PHE A 78 -3.54 -10.33 -5.20
C PHE A 78 -2.68 -9.06 -5.25
N VAL A 79 -3.25 -7.91 -4.90
CA VAL A 79 -2.55 -6.63 -4.85
C VAL A 79 -2.45 -6.18 -3.40
N TRP A 80 -1.22 -6.09 -2.90
CA TRP A 80 -0.91 -5.55 -1.58
C TRP A 80 -0.37 -4.14 -1.73
N PHE A 81 -1.07 -3.16 -1.17
CA PHE A 81 -0.58 -1.78 -1.10
C PHE A 81 -0.90 -1.18 0.27
N GLN A 82 0.02 -1.40 1.20
CA GLN A 82 -0.02 -0.99 2.60
C GLN A 82 1.44 -0.82 3.04
N GLY A 83 1.70 0.01 4.04
CA GLY A 83 3.04 0.07 4.64
C GLY A 83 3.25 1.20 5.65
N TRP A 84 2.52 2.30 5.53
CA TRP A 84 2.73 3.51 6.34
C TRP A 84 2.81 3.26 7.84
N ASN A 85 1.88 2.47 8.40
CA ASN A 85 1.85 2.23 9.85
C ASN A 85 3.04 1.40 10.34
N ASP A 86 3.46 0.38 9.59
CA ASP A 86 4.66 -0.39 9.92
C ASP A 86 5.94 0.46 9.79
N MET A 87 6.00 1.34 8.79
CA MET A 87 7.11 2.29 8.67
C MET A 87 7.14 3.29 9.83
N ALA A 88 6.00 3.90 10.15
CA ALA A 88 5.90 4.99 11.11
C ALA A 88 6.02 4.53 12.57
N ASP A 89 5.55 3.32 12.91
CA ASP A 89 5.49 2.86 14.30
C ASP A 89 6.82 2.31 14.83
N SER A 90 7.43 3.05 15.78
CA SER A 90 8.73 2.69 16.39
C SER A 90 8.65 1.53 17.37
N LYS A 91 7.44 1.12 17.78
CA LYS A 91 7.25 0.10 18.81
C LYS A 91 7.60 -1.30 18.29
N TYR A 92 7.27 -1.57 17.03
CA TYR A 92 7.41 -2.91 16.44
C TYR A 92 8.72 -3.11 15.67
N TYR A 93 9.31 -2.01 15.20
CA TYR A 93 10.54 -2.01 14.39
C TYR A 93 11.63 -1.23 15.12
N PRO A 94 12.47 -1.88 15.94
CA PRO A 94 13.50 -1.20 16.69
C PRO A 94 14.58 -0.62 15.76
N PRO A 95 15.31 0.43 16.19
CA PRO A 95 16.51 0.88 15.52
C PRO A 95 17.50 -0.27 15.33
N SER A 96 18.17 -0.31 14.18
CA SER A 96 19.24 -1.27 13.93
C SER A 96 20.32 -1.15 15.00
N SER A 97 20.70 -2.26 15.63
CA SER A 97 21.65 -2.33 16.75
C SER A 97 23.12 -2.13 16.35
N GLY A 98 23.39 -1.63 15.14
CA GLY A 98 24.72 -1.44 14.55
C GLY A 98 24.98 -2.39 13.37
N GLY A 99 25.65 -1.86 12.33
CA GLY A 99 25.89 -2.51 11.04
C GLY A 99 26.28 -1.51 9.96
N THR A 100 26.09 -1.85 8.68
CA THR A 100 26.25 -0.91 7.53
C THR A 100 25.12 0.12 7.43
N THR A 101 24.08 -0.02 8.25
CA THR A 101 22.95 0.90 8.36
C THR A 101 23.32 2.12 9.20
N LYS A 102 22.86 3.30 8.77
CA LYS A 102 23.07 4.55 9.53
C LYS A 102 22.42 4.42 10.92
N SER A 103 23.07 4.98 11.93
CA SER A 103 22.54 5.04 13.30
C SER A 103 21.17 5.75 13.30
N GLY A 104 20.17 5.15 13.97
CA GLY A 104 18.81 5.68 14.06
C GLY A 104 17.83 5.18 12.99
N VAL A 105 18.30 4.44 11.98
CA VAL A 105 17.42 3.76 11.00
C VAL A 105 16.91 2.44 11.59
N ARG A 106 15.60 2.19 11.44
CA ARG A 106 14.94 0.98 11.93
C ARG A 106 15.29 -0.24 11.09
N ASP A 107 15.29 -1.40 11.74
CA ASP A 107 15.44 -2.68 11.07
C ASP A 107 14.06 -3.22 10.66
N TYR A 108 13.83 -3.24 9.35
CA TYR A 108 12.60 -3.73 8.74
C TYR A 108 12.73 -5.14 8.16
N ALA A 109 13.79 -5.90 8.48
CA ALA A 109 13.92 -7.31 8.05
C ALA A 109 12.71 -8.14 8.49
N ARG A 110 12.16 -7.86 9.68
CA ARG A 110 10.92 -8.49 10.15
C ARG A 110 9.73 -8.21 9.21
N TYR A 111 9.61 -7.01 8.63
CA TYR A 111 8.53 -6.71 7.69
C TYR A 111 8.62 -7.61 6.45
N THR A 112 9.84 -7.79 5.91
CA THR A 112 10.11 -8.72 4.80
C THR A 112 9.62 -10.14 5.10
N ASP A 113 9.98 -10.68 6.27
CA ASP A 113 9.62 -12.05 6.67
C ASP A 113 8.10 -12.21 6.86
N LEU A 114 7.45 -11.21 7.45
CA LEU A 114 6.00 -11.17 7.63
C LEU A 114 5.28 -11.12 6.29
N LEU A 115 5.75 -10.28 5.36
CA LEU A 115 5.12 -10.15 4.05
C LEU A 115 5.32 -11.43 3.23
N ALA A 116 6.47 -12.09 3.33
CA ALA A 116 6.69 -13.39 2.70
C ALA A 116 5.76 -14.49 3.24
N SER A 117 5.56 -14.50 4.57
CA SER A 117 4.59 -15.39 5.23
C SER A 117 3.16 -15.10 4.79
N PHE A 118 2.78 -13.81 4.75
CA PHE A 118 1.48 -13.35 4.29
C PHE A 118 1.17 -13.79 2.86
N ILE A 119 2.11 -13.59 1.92
CA ILE A 119 1.96 -14.03 0.53
C ILE A 119 1.69 -15.53 0.45
N SER A 120 2.47 -16.33 1.18
CA SER A 120 2.34 -17.79 1.19
C SER A 120 1.01 -18.23 1.79
N ASP A 121 0.61 -17.64 2.91
CA ASP A 121 -0.60 -18.02 3.63
C ASP A 121 -1.87 -17.62 2.86
N VAL A 122 -1.91 -16.42 2.26
CA VAL A 122 -3.06 -16.00 1.42
C VAL A 122 -3.24 -16.96 0.25
N ARG A 123 -2.15 -17.36 -0.42
CA ARG A 123 -2.20 -18.35 -1.51
C ARG A 123 -2.72 -19.70 -1.04
N ASN A 124 -2.28 -20.17 0.12
CA ASN A 124 -2.72 -21.44 0.69
C ASN A 124 -4.21 -21.38 1.07
N ASP A 125 -4.63 -20.34 1.80
CA ASP A 125 -5.98 -20.20 2.31
C ASP A 125 -7.01 -19.95 1.20
N LEU A 126 -6.61 -19.33 0.09
CA LEU A 126 -7.46 -19.17 -1.10
C LEU A 126 -7.31 -20.32 -2.10
N ASN A 127 -6.50 -21.35 -1.79
CA ASN A 127 -6.19 -22.48 -2.66
C ASN A 127 -5.72 -22.04 -4.06
N ALA A 128 -4.87 -21.02 -4.10
CA ALA A 128 -4.35 -20.39 -5.30
C ALA A 128 -2.81 -20.30 -5.25
N PRO A 129 -2.10 -21.44 -5.26
CA PRO A 129 -0.64 -21.51 -5.01
C PRO A 129 0.19 -20.75 -6.05
N ASP A 130 -0.30 -20.66 -7.29
CA ASP A 130 0.39 -19.97 -8.39
C ASP A 130 -0.15 -18.54 -8.60
N MET A 131 -1.00 -18.01 -7.72
CA MET A 131 -1.59 -16.68 -7.86
C MET A 131 -0.50 -15.59 -7.91
N PRO A 132 -0.44 -14.77 -8.97
CA PRO A 132 0.43 -13.60 -9.02
C PRO A 132 0.19 -12.65 -7.85
N PHE A 133 1.27 -12.07 -7.32
CA PHE A 133 1.19 -11.14 -6.21
C PHE A 133 1.91 -9.84 -6.58
N VAL A 134 1.20 -8.71 -6.47
CA VAL A 134 1.76 -7.38 -6.70
C VAL A 134 1.94 -6.70 -5.35
N ILE A 135 3.16 -6.26 -5.06
CA ILE A 135 3.50 -5.43 -3.91
C ILE A 135 3.65 -4.00 -4.42
N GLY A 136 2.77 -3.10 -4.00
CA GLY A 136 2.97 -1.67 -4.14
C GLY A 136 3.96 -1.21 -3.08
N VAL A 137 5.20 -0.92 -3.47
CA VAL A 137 6.20 -0.35 -2.56
C VAL A 137 5.84 1.10 -2.30
N MET A 138 5.81 1.50 -1.03
CA MET A 138 5.42 2.83 -0.60
C MET A 138 6.23 3.92 -1.32
N GLY A 139 5.55 5.00 -1.68
CA GLY A 139 6.10 6.08 -2.51
C GLY A 139 5.76 7.48 -2.03
N VAL A 140 5.43 7.63 -0.75
CA VAL A 140 5.13 8.93 -0.13
C VAL A 140 6.35 9.85 -0.27
N ASP A 141 6.15 11.15 -0.48
CA ASP A 141 7.24 12.11 -0.72
C ASP A 141 8.11 11.83 -1.98
N GLY A 142 7.71 10.86 -2.81
CA GLY A 142 8.30 10.57 -4.10
C GLY A 142 9.76 10.11 -4.08
N ASP A 143 10.45 10.30 -5.20
CA ASP A 143 11.86 9.91 -5.38
C ASP A 143 12.84 10.83 -4.64
N ARG A 144 12.35 11.97 -4.13
CA ARG A 144 13.15 12.99 -3.45
C ARG A 144 13.12 12.86 -1.93
N THR A 145 12.45 11.84 -1.39
CA THR A 145 12.46 11.58 0.05
C THR A 145 13.90 11.47 0.57
N ASN A 146 14.17 12.17 1.67
CA ASN A 146 15.43 12.11 2.40
C ASN A 146 15.27 11.38 3.75
N ASN A 147 14.12 10.75 3.97
CA ASN A 147 13.82 10.00 5.17
C ASN A 147 14.48 8.61 5.09
N ASP A 148 15.57 8.42 5.83
CA ASP A 148 16.31 7.15 5.82
C ASP A 148 15.45 5.95 6.27
N ASN A 149 14.45 6.13 7.15
CA ASN A 149 13.53 5.05 7.54
C ASN A 149 12.59 4.68 6.40
N GLU A 150 12.07 5.68 5.68
CA GLU A 150 11.24 5.41 4.51
C GLU A 150 12.04 4.67 3.44
N LEU A 151 13.26 5.12 3.13
CA LEU A 151 14.12 4.45 2.15
C LEU A 151 14.41 3.00 2.54
N ALA A 152 14.75 2.74 3.82
CA ALA A 152 14.96 1.39 4.32
C ALA A 152 13.69 0.53 4.25
N PHE A 153 12.52 1.12 4.56
CA PHE A 153 11.24 0.43 4.50
C PHE A 153 10.85 0.04 3.08
N ARG A 154 11.06 0.93 2.10
CA ARG A 154 10.82 0.64 0.67
C ARG A 154 11.64 -0.56 0.18
N GLU A 155 12.86 -0.74 0.68
CA GLU A 155 13.67 -1.92 0.37
C GLU A 155 13.11 -3.18 1.03
N ALA A 156 12.65 -3.10 2.27
CA ALA A 156 12.01 -4.22 2.96
C ALA A 156 10.69 -4.66 2.30
N GLU A 157 9.86 -3.72 1.83
CA GLU A 157 8.66 -4.03 1.04
C GLU A 157 9.00 -4.73 -0.27
N ALA A 158 10.07 -4.30 -0.95
CA ALA A 158 10.46 -4.87 -2.24
C ALA A 158 11.15 -6.24 -2.14
N ALA A 159 11.81 -6.51 -1.00
CA ALA A 159 12.66 -7.68 -0.82
C ALA A 159 11.97 -9.04 -1.08
N PRO A 160 10.71 -9.29 -0.65
CA PRO A 160 10.05 -10.57 -0.90
C PRO A 160 10.00 -10.95 -2.38
N ALA A 161 9.85 -10.00 -3.30
CA ALA A 161 9.81 -10.30 -4.74
C ALA A 161 11.10 -10.96 -5.28
N ASN A 162 12.21 -10.85 -4.54
CA ASN A 162 13.51 -11.44 -4.90
C ASN A 162 13.78 -12.79 -4.20
N LEU A 163 12.88 -13.27 -3.33
CA LEU A 163 13.02 -14.59 -2.71
C LEU A 163 12.91 -15.69 -3.79
N PRO A 164 13.75 -16.75 -3.75
CA PRO A 164 13.79 -17.78 -4.80
C PRO A 164 12.43 -18.40 -5.14
N GLU A 165 11.56 -18.60 -4.15
CA GLU A 165 10.20 -19.13 -4.29
C GLU A 165 9.21 -18.16 -4.96
N PHE A 166 9.54 -16.88 -5.02
CA PHE A 166 8.68 -15.80 -5.49
C PHE A 166 9.13 -15.18 -6.82
N VAL A 167 10.36 -15.42 -7.25
CA VAL A 167 10.88 -14.94 -8.54
C VAL A 167 9.96 -15.38 -9.68
N GLY A 168 9.47 -14.39 -10.43
CA GLY A 168 8.58 -14.59 -11.58
C GLY A 168 7.09 -14.74 -11.25
N ASN A 169 6.71 -14.78 -9.95
CA ASN A 169 5.33 -14.85 -9.50
C ASN A 169 4.94 -13.79 -8.44
N VAL A 170 5.91 -13.03 -7.95
CA VAL A 170 5.70 -11.83 -7.13
C VAL A 170 6.45 -10.68 -7.78
N VAL A 171 5.84 -9.50 -7.83
CA VAL A 171 6.49 -8.28 -8.35
C VAL A 171 6.33 -7.13 -7.37
N ALA A 172 7.42 -6.42 -7.14
CA ALA A 172 7.42 -5.16 -6.39
C ALA A 172 7.38 -3.99 -7.37
N VAL A 173 6.34 -3.16 -7.26
CA VAL A 173 6.15 -1.96 -8.08
C VAL A 173 6.45 -0.74 -7.22
N ARG A 174 7.53 -0.02 -7.56
CA ARG A 174 7.93 1.22 -6.89
C ARG A 174 6.95 2.33 -7.25
N THR A 175 6.26 2.88 -6.25
CA THR A 175 5.22 3.90 -6.50
C THR A 175 5.71 5.35 -6.36
N ALA A 176 6.92 5.55 -5.84
CA ALA A 176 7.54 6.86 -5.67
C ALA A 176 7.57 7.75 -6.93
N PRO A 177 7.80 7.21 -8.15
CA PRO A 177 7.77 8.02 -9.38
C PRO A 177 6.39 8.61 -9.72
N PHE A 178 5.31 8.13 -9.09
CA PHE A 178 3.95 8.62 -9.32
C PHE A 178 3.53 9.74 -8.36
N TRP A 179 4.38 10.10 -7.40
CA TRP A 179 4.14 11.21 -6.49
C TRP A 179 3.98 12.53 -7.27
N ASP A 180 3.04 13.38 -6.83
CA ASP A 180 2.88 14.71 -7.41
C ASP A 180 3.71 15.72 -6.61
N ASP A 181 4.94 16.00 -7.08
CA ASP A 181 5.87 16.92 -6.43
C ASP A 181 5.26 18.31 -6.16
N ARG A 182 4.34 18.79 -7.01
CA ARG A 182 3.70 20.10 -6.80
C ARG A 182 2.75 20.05 -5.62
N LEU A 183 1.90 19.02 -5.55
CA LEU A 183 1.00 18.85 -4.42
C LEU A 183 1.77 18.54 -3.13
N GLY A 184 2.84 17.74 -3.20
CA GLY A 184 3.72 17.45 -2.07
C GLY A 184 4.38 18.71 -1.50
N ALA A 185 4.86 19.62 -2.35
CA ALA A 185 5.41 20.90 -1.90
C ALA A 185 4.37 21.77 -1.18
N ILE A 186 3.10 21.70 -1.58
CA ILE A 186 2.00 22.41 -0.91
C ILE A 186 1.66 21.74 0.43
N ASP A 187 1.67 20.41 0.50
CA ASP A 187 1.47 19.67 1.76
C ASP A 187 2.55 19.99 2.79
N GLU A 188 3.83 20.11 2.36
CA GLU A 188 4.92 20.56 3.23
C GLU A 188 4.67 21.97 3.80
N LYS A 189 4.19 22.90 2.96
CA LYS A 189 3.79 24.24 3.39
C LYS A 189 2.64 24.19 4.41
N LYS A 190 1.60 23.39 4.17
CA LYS A 190 0.50 23.16 5.14
C LYS A 190 1.03 22.58 6.45
N GLY A 191 2.02 21.67 6.39
CA GLY A 191 2.71 21.15 7.56
C GLY A 191 3.39 22.23 8.40
N ARG A 192 4.02 23.22 7.75
CA ARG A 192 4.62 24.40 8.40
C ARG A 192 3.58 25.31 9.04
N VAL A 193 2.47 25.57 8.35
CA VAL A 193 1.33 26.33 8.92
C VAL A 193 0.79 25.65 10.17
N ALA A 194 0.57 24.32 10.11
CA ALA A 194 0.11 23.54 11.24
C ALA A 194 1.14 23.51 12.39
N ALA A 195 2.43 23.46 12.09
CA ALA A 195 3.49 23.54 13.09
C ALA A 195 3.48 24.89 13.82
N LEU A 196 3.37 25.99 13.08
CA LEU A 196 3.23 27.33 13.66
C LEU A 196 2.00 27.42 14.56
N ALA A 197 0.84 26.96 14.10
CA ALA A 197 -0.38 26.96 14.91
C ALA A 197 -0.17 26.23 16.25
N ARG A 198 0.45 25.05 16.23
CA ARG A 198 0.79 24.30 17.45
C ARG A 198 1.77 25.05 18.36
N MET A 199 2.75 25.75 17.81
CA MET A 199 3.69 26.57 18.60
C MET A 199 2.98 27.70 19.33
N LEU A 200 2.03 28.37 18.66
CA LEU A 200 1.23 29.43 19.25
C LEU A 200 0.35 28.91 20.40
N GLU A 201 -0.33 27.78 20.19
CA GLU A 201 -1.20 27.15 21.18
C GLU A 201 -0.42 26.69 22.42
N ARG A 202 0.75 26.08 22.21
CA ARG A 202 1.59 25.53 23.29
C ARG A 202 2.46 26.57 23.98
N ARG A 203 2.44 27.83 23.52
CA ARG A 203 3.32 28.91 23.98
C ARG A 203 4.78 28.45 23.94
N ASP A 204 5.17 27.93 22.77
CA ASP A 204 6.54 27.48 22.56
C ASP A 204 7.51 28.61 22.96
N PRO A 205 8.55 28.35 23.78
CA PRO A 205 9.47 29.40 24.23
C PRO A 205 10.17 30.15 23.09
N ASN A 206 10.27 29.53 21.91
CA ASN A 206 10.86 30.13 20.72
C ASN A 206 9.79 30.60 19.71
N GLY A 207 8.51 30.54 20.08
CA GLY A 207 7.39 30.86 19.22
C GLY A 207 6.89 32.30 19.35
N PRO A 208 6.06 32.79 18.41
CA PRO A 208 5.55 34.16 18.43
C PRO A 208 4.61 34.48 19.60
N ASN A 209 4.07 33.46 20.28
CA ASN A 209 3.22 33.58 21.48
C ASN A 209 3.94 33.09 22.76
N ALA A 210 5.27 33.22 22.82
CA ALA A 210 6.04 32.77 23.97
C ALA A 210 5.66 33.50 25.27
N ASP A 211 5.23 34.76 25.18
CA ASP A 211 4.73 35.56 26.31
C ASP A 211 3.29 35.21 26.73
N GLY A 212 2.57 34.45 25.91
CA GLY A 212 1.19 34.03 26.13
C GLY A 212 0.17 35.14 26.03
N HIS A 213 0.51 36.29 25.43
CA HIS A 213 -0.39 37.45 25.32
C HIS A 213 -1.36 37.38 24.14
N MET A 214 -1.13 36.52 23.14
CA MET A 214 -2.03 36.39 22.00
C MET A 214 -3.35 35.72 22.38
N THR A 215 -4.46 36.38 22.08
CA THR A 215 -5.79 35.76 22.18
C THR A 215 -5.97 34.67 21.13
N VAL A 216 -7.00 33.83 21.26
CA VAL A 216 -7.34 32.81 20.24
C VAL A 216 -7.62 33.46 18.88
N GLU A 217 -8.21 34.66 18.86
CA GLU A 217 -8.47 35.41 17.63
C GLU A 217 -7.17 35.93 17.00
N ASP A 218 -6.24 36.45 17.81
CA ASP A 218 -4.93 36.89 17.34
C ASP A 218 -4.14 35.71 16.76
N GLN A 219 -4.19 34.53 17.40
CA GLN A 219 -3.54 33.32 16.90
C GLN A 219 -4.13 32.89 15.56
N ARG A 220 -5.46 32.87 15.41
CA ARG A 220 -6.12 32.54 14.14
C ARG A 220 -5.74 33.50 13.02
N ARG A 221 -5.73 34.81 13.29
CA ARG A 221 -5.31 35.82 12.32
C ARG A 221 -3.84 35.64 11.93
N TYR A 222 -2.96 35.42 12.91
CA TYR A 222 -1.54 35.20 12.65
C TYR A 222 -1.29 33.96 11.76
N VAL A 223 -1.99 32.86 12.02
CA VAL A 223 -1.90 31.65 11.19
C VAL A 223 -2.42 31.90 9.78
N ALA A 224 -3.56 32.59 9.64
CA ALA A 224 -4.13 32.91 8.33
C ALA A 224 -3.21 33.83 7.51
N ASP A 225 -2.62 34.86 8.15
CA ASP A 225 -1.67 35.76 7.49
C ASP A 225 -0.44 34.96 7.01
N TYR A 226 0.17 34.15 7.89
CA TYR A 226 1.31 33.29 7.55
C TYR A 226 0.98 32.30 6.42
N GLU A 227 -0.20 31.70 6.44
CA GLU A 227 -0.66 30.80 5.39
C GLU A 227 -0.78 31.50 4.04
N SER A 228 -1.36 32.71 4.02
CA SER A 228 -1.53 33.51 2.79
C SER A 228 -0.20 33.99 2.20
N GLU A 229 0.83 34.19 3.02
CA GLU A 229 2.19 34.49 2.57
C GLU A 229 2.90 33.27 1.98
N LEU A 230 2.60 32.07 2.52
CA LEU A 230 3.31 30.85 2.17
C LEU A 230 2.68 30.11 0.99
N ILE A 231 1.36 30.15 0.86
CA ILE A 231 0.58 29.41 -0.14
C ILE A 231 -0.10 30.42 -1.07
N SER A 232 0.30 30.41 -2.34
CA SER A 232 -0.27 31.31 -3.34
C SER A 232 -1.70 30.90 -3.75
N PRO A 233 -2.51 31.82 -4.30
CA PRO A 233 -3.83 31.47 -4.84
C PRO A 233 -3.81 30.38 -5.93
N GLU A 234 -2.74 30.30 -6.73
CA GLU A 234 -2.60 29.22 -7.72
C GLU A 234 -2.38 27.86 -7.06
N GLU A 235 -1.57 27.82 -5.99
CA GLU A 235 -1.33 26.60 -5.23
C GLU A 235 -2.58 26.14 -4.48
N GLU A 236 -3.36 27.08 -3.93
CA GLU A 236 -4.64 26.77 -3.30
C GLU A 236 -5.63 26.17 -4.30
N ALA A 237 -5.75 26.77 -5.49
CA ALA A 237 -6.58 26.23 -6.57
C ALA A 237 -6.08 24.85 -7.05
N LEU A 238 -4.76 24.59 -7.04
CA LEU A 238 -4.20 23.29 -7.36
C LEU A 238 -4.51 22.24 -6.28
N LEU A 239 -4.44 22.62 -5.01
CA LEU A 239 -4.77 21.74 -3.89
C LEU A 239 -6.25 21.34 -3.93
N GLU A 240 -7.15 22.32 -4.10
CA GLU A 240 -8.61 22.10 -4.15
C GLU A 240 -9.01 21.07 -5.22
N ARG A 241 -8.39 21.12 -6.40
CA ARG A 241 -8.67 20.18 -7.50
C ARG A 241 -7.90 18.88 -7.42
N GLY A 242 -6.81 18.83 -6.66
CA GLY A 242 -5.76 17.82 -6.81
C GLY A 242 -5.56 16.89 -5.61
N ALA A 243 -5.95 17.33 -4.41
CA ALA A 243 -5.72 16.62 -3.16
C ALA A 243 -6.93 16.69 -2.23
N SER A 244 -7.10 15.66 -1.41
CA SER A 244 -8.19 15.57 -0.43
C SER A 244 -7.75 15.00 0.92
N ALA A 245 -6.47 14.69 1.09
CA ALA A 245 -5.92 14.12 2.30
C ALA A 245 -4.45 14.53 2.49
N PRO A 246 -3.86 14.33 3.68
CA PRO A 246 -2.43 14.56 3.91
C PRO A 246 -1.50 13.63 3.09
N GLY A 247 -0.21 13.95 3.04
CA GLY A 247 0.80 13.20 2.29
C GLY A 247 0.85 11.70 2.55
N TYR A 248 0.70 11.27 3.80
CA TYR A 248 0.70 9.85 4.17
C TYR A 248 -0.49 9.04 3.61
N HIS A 249 -1.51 9.72 3.08
CA HIS A 249 -2.62 9.13 2.31
C HIS A 249 -2.48 9.37 0.80
N TYR A 250 -1.24 9.53 0.30
CA TYR A 250 -0.96 9.89 -1.09
C TYR A 250 -1.72 11.15 -1.53
N LEU A 251 -1.82 12.11 -0.62
CA LEU A 251 -2.51 13.38 -0.80
C LEU A 251 -4.02 13.22 -1.10
N GLY A 252 -4.58 12.00 -1.02
CA GLY A 252 -5.91 11.69 -1.55
C GLY A 252 -6.01 11.91 -3.06
N ALA A 253 -4.88 12.00 -3.76
CA ALA A 253 -4.84 12.44 -5.15
C ALA A 253 -5.22 11.30 -6.11
N ALA A 254 -6.37 11.42 -6.77
CA ALA A 254 -6.85 10.43 -7.73
C ALA A 254 -5.84 10.17 -8.87
N LYS A 255 -5.09 11.19 -9.28
CA LYS A 255 -4.02 11.07 -10.29
C LYS A 255 -2.94 10.08 -9.84
N ILE A 256 -2.45 10.19 -8.61
CA ILE A 256 -1.42 9.32 -8.07
C ILE A 256 -1.92 7.87 -8.05
N PHE A 257 -3.11 7.64 -7.48
CA PHE A 257 -3.70 6.30 -7.42
C PHE A 257 -3.98 5.68 -8.79
N ALA A 258 -4.43 6.48 -9.77
CA ALA A 258 -4.68 5.99 -11.12
C ALA A 258 -3.39 5.51 -11.80
N GLN A 259 -2.29 6.26 -11.66
CA GLN A 259 -0.99 5.89 -12.20
C GLN A 259 -0.41 4.64 -11.51
N ILE A 260 -0.57 4.54 -10.19
CA ILE A 260 -0.19 3.34 -9.43
C ILE A 260 -0.98 2.12 -9.92
N GLY A 261 -2.30 2.24 -10.09
CA GLY A 261 -3.15 1.17 -10.59
C GLY A 261 -2.77 0.72 -12.01
N GLU A 262 -2.45 1.66 -12.91
CA GLU A 262 -1.93 1.35 -14.24
C GLU A 262 -0.61 0.59 -14.15
N ALA A 263 0.32 1.03 -13.30
CA ALA A 263 1.61 0.35 -13.12
C ALA A 263 1.46 -1.07 -12.57
N PHE A 264 0.53 -1.30 -11.63
CA PHE A 264 0.22 -2.65 -11.14
C PHE A 264 -0.33 -3.55 -12.26
N ALA A 265 -1.24 -3.01 -13.07
CA ALA A 265 -1.80 -3.73 -14.22
C ALA A 265 -0.71 -4.07 -15.26
N GLU A 266 0.19 -3.13 -15.57
CA GLU A 266 1.30 -3.34 -16.49
C GLU A 266 2.29 -4.39 -15.96
N ALA A 267 2.63 -4.33 -14.67
CA ALA A 267 3.52 -5.30 -14.04
C ALA A 267 2.94 -6.73 -14.10
N LEU A 268 1.64 -6.87 -13.80
CA LEU A 268 0.94 -8.15 -13.92
C LEU A 268 0.99 -8.70 -15.35
N LEU A 269 0.73 -7.86 -16.35
CA LEU A 269 0.79 -8.26 -17.77
C LEU A 269 2.20 -8.74 -18.17
N GLN A 270 3.24 -8.08 -17.69
CA GLN A 270 4.62 -8.47 -17.96
C GLN A 270 4.94 -9.85 -17.36
N MET A 271 4.52 -10.10 -16.11
CA MET A 271 4.67 -11.42 -15.48
C MET A 271 3.96 -12.50 -16.29
N THR A 272 2.70 -12.26 -16.68
CA THR A 272 1.93 -13.24 -17.45
C THR A 272 2.60 -13.58 -18.78
N ARG A 273 3.11 -12.58 -19.51
CA ARG A 273 3.86 -12.80 -20.77
C ARG A 273 5.13 -13.62 -20.55
N ALA A 274 5.91 -13.29 -19.52
CA ALA A 274 7.13 -14.02 -19.20
C ALA A 274 6.87 -15.51 -18.89
N SER A 275 5.78 -15.83 -18.17
CA SER A 275 5.38 -17.21 -17.91
C SER A 275 5.02 -17.98 -19.19
N VAL A 276 4.37 -17.34 -20.16
CA VAL A 276 4.00 -17.95 -21.45
C VAL A 276 5.26 -18.27 -22.27
N ASP A 277 6.20 -17.34 -22.36
CA ASP A 277 7.45 -17.52 -23.09
C ASP A 277 8.32 -18.64 -22.50
N GLN A 278 8.40 -18.71 -21.16
CA GLN A 278 9.10 -19.81 -20.48
C GLN A 278 8.48 -21.17 -20.79
N ARG A 279 7.14 -21.27 -20.82
CA ARG A 279 6.43 -22.51 -21.19
C ARG A 279 6.67 -22.90 -22.65
N GLY A 280 6.60 -21.96 -23.59
CA GLY A 280 6.91 -22.23 -25.00
C GLY A 280 8.34 -22.79 -25.20
N ARG A 281 9.29 -22.32 -24.38
CA ARG A 281 10.67 -22.84 -24.36
C ARG A 281 10.80 -24.20 -23.67
N MET A 282 10.01 -24.51 -22.63
CA MET A 282 10.02 -25.84 -22.00
C MET A 282 9.33 -26.90 -22.87
N HIS A 283 8.22 -26.54 -23.51
CA HIS A 283 7.49 -27.42 -24.44
C HIS A 283 8.35 -27.80 -25.65
N SER A 284 9.10 -26.83 -26.22
CA SER A 284 10.08 -27.10 -27.29
C SER A 284 11.29 -27.94 -26.83
N ARG A 285 11.48 -28.12 -25.52
CA ARG A 285 12.54 -28.95 -24.92
C ARG A 285 12.04 -30.29 -24.34
N GLY A 286 10.76 -30.63 -24.50
CA GLY A 286 10.20 -31.92 -24.06
C GLY A 286 10.07 -32.10 -22.54
N LEU A 287 10.13 -31.01 -21.75
CA LEU A 287 9.91 -31.05 -20.31
C LEU A 287 8.42 -30.85 -19.99
N PRO A 288 7.84 -31.55 -19.00
CA PRO A 288 6.43 -31.42 -18.66
C PRO A 288 6.14 -30.02 -18.10
N ALA A 289 5.20 -29.30 -18.71
CA ALA A 289 4.70 -28.03 -18.21
C ALA A 289 3.88 -28.25 -16.93
N ARG A 290 4.04 -27.36 -15.93
CA ARG A 290 3.07 -27.24 -14.82
C ARG A 290 1.72 -26.78 -15.38
N ARG A 291 0.62 -27.07 -14.65
CA ARG A 291 -0.77 -26.77 -15.04
C ARG A 291 -0.91 -25.37 -15.65
N ASP A 292 -1.67 -25.28 -16.74
CA ASP A 292 -1.91 -24.02 -17.45
C ASP A 292 -2.62 -23.01 -16.54
N PRO A 293 -2.08 -21.79 -16.37
CA PRO A 293 -2.84 -20.70 -15.77
C PRO A 293 -3.88 -20.16 -16.77
N PRO A 294 -4.86 -19.38 -16.30
CA PRO A 294 -5.92 -18.82 -17.16
C PRO A 294 -5.39 -17.94 -18.31
N ASP A 295 -6.24 -17.80 -19.33
CA ASP A 295 -5.97 -17.07 -20.57
C ASP A 295 -5.35 -15.66 -20.36
N VAL A 296 -4.33 -15.36 -21.16
CA VAL A 296 -3.50 -14.14 -21.06
C VAL A 296 -4.27 -12.90 -21.51
N LEU A 297 -4.35 -11.88 -20.67
CA LEU A 297 -4.92 -10.57 -21.01
C LEU A 297 -3.88 -9.69 -21.75
N THR A 298 -4.35 -8.80 -22.62
CA THR A 298 -3.54 -7.74 -23.26
C THR A 298 -3.89 -6.35 -22.69
N LEU A 299 -2.99 -5.38 -22.82
CA LEU A 299 -3.19 -3.99 -22.36
C LEU A 299 -4.48 -3.35 -22.91
N ASN A 300 -4.78 -3.58 -24.19
CA ASN A 300 -6.01 -3.08 -24.81
C ASN A 300 -7.27 -3.74 -24.25
N GLN A 301 -7.15 -4.98 -23.78
CA GLN A 301 -8.25 -5.72 -23.18
C GLN A 301 -8.51 -5.27 -21.73
N LEU A 302 -7.47 -4.96 -20.94
CA LEU A 302 -7.63 -4.35 -19.61
C LEU A 302 -8.34 -3.00 -19.67
N ARG A 303 -8.06 -2.18 -20.69
CA ARG A 303 -8.62 -0.83 -20.85
C ARG A 303 -10.09 -0.80 -21.26
N SER A 304 -10.67 -1.91 -21.73
CA SER A 304 -12.06 -1.97 -22.22
C SER A 304 -13.03 -2.69 -21.27
N MET A 305 -12.63 -2.98 -20.02
CA MET A 305 -13.36 -3.85 -19.11
C MET A 305 -14.32 -3.13 -18.17
N ASN A 306 -15.47 -3.75 -17.92
CA ASN A 306 -16.37 -3.36 -16.83
C ASN A 306 -15.81 -3.90 -15.51
N VAL A 307 -15.41 -2.99 -14.63
CA VAL A 307 -14.91 -3.30 -13.28
C VAL A 307 -16.05 -3.16 -12.28
N ILE A 308 -16.27 -4.19 -11.46
CA ILE A 308 -17.25 -4.16 -10.38
C ILE A 308 -16.52 -4.22 -9.04
N ASP A 309 -16.71 -3.18 -8.21
CA ASP A 309 -16.17 -3.07 -6.86
C ASP A 309 -17.24 -3.44 -5.83
N THR A 310 -16.93 -4.38 -4.95
CA THR A 310 -17.83 -4.86 -3.88
C THR A 310 -17.90 -3.94 -2.66
N SER A 311 -17.18 -2.80 -2.65
CA SER A 311 -17.11 -1.88 -1.50
C SER A 311 -18.44 -1.21 -1.11
N LYS A 312 -19.46 -1.26 -1.97
CA LYS A 312 -20.82 -0.77 -1.66
C LYS A 312 -21.59 -1.79 -0.83
N GLY A 313 -21.24 -1.92 0.45
CA GLY A 313 -21.96 -2.79 1.38
C GLY A 313 -21.32 -2.97 2.76
N LEU A 314 -20.28 -2.19 3.09
CA LEU A 314 -19.70 -2.09 4.43
C LEU A 314 -20.26 -0.89 5.17
#